data_AF-A0A5Q2MKT4-F1
#
_entry.id   AF-A0A5Q2MKT4-F1
#
_cell.length_a   1.000
_cell.length_b   1.000
_cell.length_c   1.000
_cell.angle_alpha   90.00
_cell.angle_beta   90.00
_cell.angle_gamma   90.00
#
_symmetry.space_group_name_H-M   'P 1'
#
loop_
_entity.id
_entity.type
_entity.pdbx_description
1 polymer ?
#
loop_
_entity_poly.entity_id
_entity_poly.type
_entity_poly.pdbx_seq_one_letter_code
_entity_poly.pdbx_strand_id
1 'polypeptide(L)'
;MRKTAALLVATVVAATTLSACGGDSDYCAAVKKDQSTLETFAKKRTNDDFAKYRRTTRSLAALAPAEAKKDWTALTTALSGVLDAQKAVGLKLEDVSVSSVAELPVEQSESLNNAYDQFNKTVAKHGKRVEANVKSECSVEL
;
A
#
# COMPACT_ATOMS: atom_id res chain seq x y z
N MET A 1 57.06 31.55 -7.97
CA MET A 1 56.62 30.14 -8.05
C MET A 1 55.49 29.93 -7.06
N ARG A 2 54.28 29.66 -7.57
CA ARG A 2 53.05 29.49 -6.78
C ARG A 2 52.96 28.04 -6.29
N LYS A 3 52.86 27.82 -4.98
CA LYS A 3 52.42 26.53 -4.40
C LYS A 3 51.64 26.78 -3.11
N THR A 4 50.36 27.05 -3.25
CA THR A 4 49.37 26.97 -2.17
C THR A 4 48.15 26.29 -2.74
N ALA A 5 47.93 25.03 -2.35
CA ALA A 5 46.68 24.33 -2.53
C ALA A 5 46.60 23.24 -1.46
N ALA A 6 46.20 23.64 -0.24
CA ALA A 6 45.64 22.73 0.74
C ALA A 6 44.17 22.53 0.35
N LEU A 7 43.85 21.35 -0.20
CA LEU A 7 42.48 20.94 -0.48
C LEU A 7 41.82 20.54 0.84
N LEU A 8 41.00 21.44 1.37
CA LEU A 8 40.04 21.14 2.43
C LEU A 8 38.92 20.27 1.85
N VAL A 9 38.89 19.00 2.24
CA VAL A 9 37.76 18.10 2.01
C VAL A 9 36.64 18.53 2.96
N ALA A 10 35.72 19.35 2.46
CA ALA A 10 34.45 19.60 3.13
C ALA A 10 33.54 18.39 2.93
N THR A 11 33.60 17.44 3.86
CA THR A 11 32.57 16.40 4.00
C THR A 11 31.26 17.08 4.37
N VAL A 12 30.40 17.27 3.37
CA VAL A 12 28.99 17.59 3.59
C VAL A 12 28.35 16.35 4.20
N VAL A 13 28.41 16.24 5.53
CA VAL A 13 27.51 15.36 6.26
C VAL A 13 26.14 16.02 6.17
N ALA A 14 25.35 15.57 5.19
CA ALA A 14 23.94 15.87 5.12
C ALA A 14 23.29 15.30 6.37
N ALA A 15 23.18 16.13 7.41
CA ALA A 15 22.37 15.88 8.58
C ALA A 15 20.90 15.98 8.15
N THR A 16 20.39 14.93 7.50
CA THR A 16 18.95 14.76 7.28
C THR A 16 18.33 14.42 8.63
N THR A 17 17.81 15.46 9.25
CA THR A 17 16.68 15.47 10.19
C THR A 17 16.81 14.56 11.41
N LEU A 18 17.35 15.15 12.48
CA LEU A 18 16.89 14.87 13.84
C LEU A 18 15.36 15.11 13.90
N SER A 19 14.55 14.08 13.66
CA SER A 19 13.23 13.95 14.30
C SER A 19 13.40 13.11 15.56
N ALA A 20 14.29 13.56 16.44
CA ALA A 20 14.43 13.07 17.80
C ALA A 20 13.75 14.08 18.74
N CYS A 21 12.43 13.97 18.86
CA CYS A 21 11.62 14.53 19.96
C CYS A 21 10.30 13.76 20.06
N GLY A 22 10.35 12.53 20.58
CA GLY A 22 9.32 11.94 21.45
C GLY A 22 7.88 11.71 20.93
N GLY A 23 7.59 11.81 19.63
CA GLY A 23 6.27 11.47 19.06
C GLY A 23 6.42 10.64 17.79
N ASP A 24 5.54 9.66 17.58
CA ASP A 24 5.45 8.98 16.29
C ASP A 24 5.19 10.00 15.19
N SER A 25 5.79 9.81 14.01
CA SER A 25 5.39 10.55 12.81
C SER A 25 3.89 10.31 12.53
N ASP A 26 3.22 11.25 11.87
CA ASP A 26 1.79 11.09 11.51
C ASP A 26 1.54 9.78 10.75
N TYR A 27 2.50 9.38 9.91
CA TYR A 27 2.49 8.09 9.24
C TYR A 27 2.53 6.92 10.22
N CYS A 28 3.48 6.89 11.15
CA CYS A 28 3.61 5.78 12.10
C CYS A 28 2.46 5.75 13.12
N ALA A 29 1.93 6.90 13.53
CA ALA A 29 0.73 6.99 14.34
C ALA A 29 -0.49 6.41 13.60
N ALA A 30 -0.64 6.70 12.30
CA ALA A 30 -1.69 6.12 11.47
C ALA A 30 -1.52 4.61 11.27
N VAL A 31 -0.29 4.13 11.03
CA VAL A 31 0.02 2.69 10.93
C VAL A 31 -0.38 1.96 12.21
N LYS A 32 0.03 2.45 13.38
CA LYS A 32 -0.32 1.82 14.68
C LYS A 32 -1.83 1.85 14.93
N LYS A 33 -2.50 2.96 14.60
CA LYS A 33 -3.95 3.08 14.71
C LYS A 33 -4.67 2.03 13.85
N ASP A 34 -4.21 1.80 12.63
CA ASP A 34 -4.86 0.91 11.68
C ASP A 34 -4.26 -0.51 11.65
N GLN A 35 -3.31 -0.83 12.55
CA GLN A 35 -2.57 -2.08 12.58
C GLN A 35 -3.46 -3.32 12.52
N SER A 36 -4.51 -3.38 13.34
CA SER A 36 -5.47 -4.51 13.33
C SER A 36 -6.13 -4.74 11.96
N THR A 37 -6.34 -3.67 11.19
CA THR A 37 -6.89 -3.73 9.84
C THR A 37 -5.85 -4.24 8.85
N LEU A 38 -4.59 -3.81 9.00
CA LEU A 38 -3.48 -4.24 8.15
C LEU A 38 -3.12 -5.72 8.38
N GLU A 39 -3.03 -6.17 9.64
CA GLU A 39 -2.74 -7.57 10.00
C GLU A 39 -3.85 -8.55 9.56
N THR A 40 -5.05 -8.04 9.31
CA THR A 40 -6.17 -8.84 8.81
C THR A 40 -6.37 -8.73 7.31
N PHE A 41 -5.47 -8.03 6.61
CA PHE A 41 -5.57 -7.80 5.18
C PHE A 41 -5.81 -9.11 4.41
N ALA A 42 -6.86 -9.09 3.56
CA ALA A 42 -7.31 -10.21 2.75
C ALA A 42 -7.68 -11.51 3.50
N LYS A 43 -7.69 -11.55 4.85
CA LYS A 43 -8.21 -12.69 5.62
C LYS A 43 -9.72 -12.87 5.41
N LYS A 44 -10.43 -11.77 5.20
CA LYS A 44 -11.85 -11.75 4.82
C LYS A 44 -12.00 -11.18 3.43
N ARG A 45 -12.80 -11.84 2.60
CA ARG A 45 -13.07 -11.49 1.21
C ARG A 45 -14.50 -10.95 1.09
N THR A 46 -14.73 -9.77 1.67
CA THR A 46 -16.00 -9.06 1.54
C THR A 46 -15.79 -7.67 0.93
N ASN A 47 -16.83 -7.12 0.31
CA ASN A 47 -16.79 -5.74 -0.20
C ASN A 47 -16.47 -4.72 0.90
N ASP A 48 -17.04 -4.90 2.10
CA ASP A 48 -16.84 -3.99 3.23
C ASP A 48 -15.40 -4.02 3.73
N ASP A 49 -14.80 -5.21 3.83
CA ASP A 49 -13.40 -5.35 4.23
C ASP A 49 -12.47 -4.75 3.18
N PHE A 50 -12.70 -5.01 1.89
CA PHE A 50 -11.91 -4.39 0.81
C PHE A 50 -12.07 -2.86 0.79
N ALA A 51 -13.27 -2.34 1.04
CA ALA A 51 -13.49 -0.90 1.17
C ALA A 51 -12.76 -0.32 2.39
N LYS A 52 -12.71 -1.06 3.51
CA LYS A 52 -11.97 -0.68 4.72
C LYS A 52 -10.46 -0.66 4.45
N TYR A 53 -9.91 -1.70 3.82
CA TYR A 53 -8.51 -1.73 3.41
C TYR A 53 -8.19 -0.57 2.48
N ARG A 54 -9.03 -0.31 1.47
CA ARG A 54 -8.82 0.81 0.53
C ARG A 54 -8.77 2.16 1.23
N ARG A 55 -9.64 2.39 2.22
CA ARG A 55 -9.61 3.65 3.02
C ARG A 55 -8.32 3.74 3.85
N THR A 56 -7.93 2.64 4.46
CA THR A 56 -6.71 2.51 5.28
C THR A 56 -5.48 2.80 4.43
N THR A 57 -5.28 2.08 3.31
CA THR A 57 -4.13 2.27 2.43
C THR A 57 -4.10 3.67 1.80
N ARG A 58 -5.26 4.27 1.52
CA ARG A 58 -5.34 5.66 1.03
C ARG A 58 -4.87 6.66 2.08
N SER A 59 -5.29 6.49 3.33
CA SER A 59 -4.86 7.32 4.46
C SER A 59 -3.34 7.24 4.63
N LEU A 60 -2.80 6.01 4.63
CA LEU A 60 -1.37 5.77 4.75
C LEU A 60 -0.58 6.35 3.56
N ALA A 61 -1.09 6.24 2.34
CA ALA A 61 -0.45 6.85 1.16
C ALA A 61 -0.34 8.38 1.27
N ALA A 62 -1.30 9.04 1.93
CA ALA A 62 -1.29 10.50 2.09
C ALA A 62 -0.21 10.97 3.08
N LEU A 63 0.09 10.15 4.10
CA LEU A 63 1.01 10.48 5.18
C LEU A 63 2.41 9.89 4.98
N ALA A 64 2.53 8.82 4.19
CA ALA A 64 3.75 8.07 4.02
C ALA A 64 4.89 8.91 3.40
N PRO A 65 6.15 8.61 3.78
CA PRO A 65 7.32 9.14 3.08
C PRO A 65 7.32 8.69 1.61
N ALA A 66 8.04 9.43 0.75
CA ALA A 66 7.97 9.28 -0.70
C ALA A 66 8.14 7.82 -1.19
N GLU A 67 9.08 7.08 -0.59
CA GLU A 67 9.34 5.68 -0.93
C GLU A 67 8.14 4.77 -0.68
N ALA A 68 7.48 4.91 0.49
CA ALA A 68 6.33 4.09 0.86
C ALA A 68 5.01 4.59 0.23
N LYS A 69 4.90 5.88 -0.04
CA LYS A 69 3.72 6.51 -0.66
C LYS A 69 3.36 5.84 -1.98
N LYS A 70 4.36 5.54 -2.82
CA LYS A 70 4.15 4.87 -4.10
C LYS A 70 3.54 3.47 -3.92
N ASP A 71 4.02 2.72 -2.96
CA ASP A 71 3.56 1.36 -2.69
C ASP A 71 2.15 1.36 -2.09
N TRP A 72 1.87 2.22 -1.11
CA TRP A 72 0.52 2.40 -0.56
C TRP A 72 -0.49 2.88 -1.61
N THR A 73 -0.08 3.76 -2.52
CA THR A 73 -0.92 4.20 -3.63
C THR A 73 -1.23 3.04 -4.56
N ALA A 74 -0.23 2.21 -4.91
CA ALA A 74 -0.43 1.05 -5.77
C ALA A 74 -1.45 0.07 -5.15
N LEU A 75 -1.31 -0.25 -3.86
CA LEU A 75 -2.26 -1.10 -3.13
C LEU A 75 -3.68 -0.49 -3.10
N THR A 76 -3.78 0.82 -2.87
CA THR A 76 -5.08 1.54 -2.89
C THR A 76 -5.75 1.45 -4.26
N THR A 77 -4.99 1.64 -5.33
CA THR A 77 -5.49 1.53 -6.71
C THR A 77 -5.95 0.12 -7.01
N ALA A 78 -5.18 -0.90 -6.64
CA ALA A 78 -5.56 -2.29 -6.84
C ALA A 78 -6.85 -2.67 -6.09
N LEU A 79 -6.99 -2.24 -4.82
CA LEU A 79 -8.24 -2.45 -4.06
C LEU A 79 -9.44 -1.74 -4.71
N SER A 80 -9.23 -0.54 -5.26
CA SER A 80 -10.27 0.17 -5.99
C SER A 80 -10.67 -0.57 -7.26
N GLY A 81 -9.70 -1.06 -8.03
CA GLY A 81 -9.94 -1.84 -9.25
C GLY A 81 -10.79 -3.09 -9.02
N VAL A 82 -10.55 -3.82 -7.93
CA VAL A 82 -11.41 -4.97 -7.56
C VAL A 82 -12.83 -4.53 -7.26
N LEU A 83 -13.00 -3.52 -6.38
CA LEU A 83 -14.33 -3.02 -6.00
C LEU A 83 -15.12 -2.44 -7.18
N ASP A 84 -14.43 -1.78 -8.12
CA ASP A 84 -15.04 -1.21 -9.30
C ASP A 84 -15.44 -2.30 -10.31
N ALA A 85 -14.59 -3.31 -10.52
CA ALA A 85 -14.91 -4.46 -11.39
C ALA A 85 -16.10 -5.27 -10.85
N GLN A 86 -16.10 -5.53 -9.55
CA GLN A 86 -17.22 -6.12 -8.80
C GLN A 86 -18.53 -5.36 -9.03
N LYS A 87 -18.50 -4.04 -8.82
CA LYS A 87 -19.66 -3.17 -9.03
C LYS A 87 -20.13 -3.18 -10.48
N ALA A 88 -19.22 -3.22 -11.45
CA ALA A 88 -19.56 -3.22 -12.87
C ALA A 88 -20.34 -4.46 -13.30
N VAL A 89 -20.08 -5.61 -12.67
CA VAL A 89 -20.77 -6.87 -12.97
C VAL A 89 -21.89 -7.21 -11.99
N GLY A 90 -22.14 -6.34 -10.99
CA GLY A 90 -23.20 -6.53 -10.00
C GLY A 90 -22.97 -7.69 -9.02
N LEU A 91 -21.74 -8.18 -8.88
CA LEU A 91 -21.37 -9.23 -7.92
C LEU A 91 -20.68 -8.62 -6.70
N LYS A 92 -20.88 -9.21 -5.52
CA LYS A 92 -20.13 -8.88 -4.30
C LYS A 92 -19.00 -9.88 -4.06
N LEU A 93 -17.95 -9.47 -3.35
CA LEU A 93 -16.75 -10.29 -3.14
C LEU A 93 -17.09 -11.60 -2.43
N GLU A 94 -17.98 -11.51 -1.45
CA GLU A 94 -18.50 -12.64 -0.68
C GLU A 94 -19.41 -13.58 -1.49
N ASP A 95 -19.94 -13.11 -2.62
CA ASP A 95 -20.85 -13.87 -3.50
C ASP A 95 -20.11 -14.47 -4.72
N VAL A 96 -18.83 -14.15 -4.92
CA VAL A 96 -18.05 -14.68 -6.06
C VAL A 96 -17.75 -16.16 -5.89
N SER A 97 -18.22 -16.94 -6.85
CA SER A 97 -17.97 -18.37 -7.02
C SER A 97 -17.68 -18.68 -8.49
N VAL A 98 -17.22 -19.90 -8.77
CA VAL A 98 -17.02 -20.36 -10.16
C VAL A 98 -18.34 -20.27 -10.94
N SER A 99 -19.45 -20.64 -10.32
CA SER A 99 -20.79 -20.59 -10.93
C SER A 99 -21.23 -19.15 -11.20
N SER A 100 -21.10 -18.25 -10.23
CA SER A 100 -21.52 -16.85 -10.43
C SER A 100 -20.71 -16.14 -11.52
N VAL A 101 -19.43 -16.51 -11.69
CA VAL A 101 -18.59 -15.94 -12.76
C VAL A 101 -18.93 -16.55 -14.12
N ALA A 102 -19.28 -17.83 -14.18
CA ALA A 102 -19.67 -18.51 -15.43
C ALA A 102 -21.01 -18.00 -16.02
N GLU A 103 -21.86 -17.40 -15.19
CA GLU A 103 -23.11 -16.76 -15.61
C GLU A 103 -22.90 -15.37 -16.24
N LEU A 104 -21.72 -14.77 -16.07
CA LEU A 104 -21.41 -13.47 -16.66
C LEU A 104 -21.12 -13.60 -18.16
N PRO A 105 -21.43 -12.56 -18.96
CA PRO A 105 -20.89 -12.42 -20.31
C PRO A 105 -19.36 -12.55 -20.30
N VAL A 106 -18.80 -13.18 -21.34
CA VAL A 106 -17.36 -13.48 -21.43
C VAL A 106 -16.51 -12.23 -21.13
N GLU A 107 -16.79 -11.10 -21.78
CA GLU A 107 -16.06 -9.85 -21.56
C GLU A 107 -16.10 -9.35 -20.11
N GLN A 108 -17.23 -9.53 -19.41
CA GLN A 108 -17.39 -9.16 -18.01
C GLN A 108 -16.60 -10.10 -17.09
N SER A 109 -16.65 -11.41 -17.37
CA SER A 109 -15.87 -12.41 -16.62
C SER A 109 -14.36 -12.20 -16.78
N GLU A 110 -13.90 -11.87 -18.00
CA GLU A 110 -12.50 -11.55 -18.29
C GLU A 110 -12.05 -10.27 -17.59
N SER A 111 -12.86 -9.21 -17.65
CA SER A 111 -12.58 -7.95 -16.96
C SER A 111 -12.47 -8.14 -15.44
N LEU A 112 -13.40 -8.91 -14.85
CA LEU A 112 -13.36 -9.24 -13.42
C LEU A 112 -12.11 -10.04 -13.06
N ASN A 113 -11.78 -11.08 -13.84
CA ASN A 113 -10.58 -11.90 -13.61
C ASN A 113 -9.29 -11.07 -13.74
N ASN A 114 -9.23 -10.17 -14.72
CA ASN A 114 -8.09 -9.27 -14.90
C ASN A 114 -7.92 -8.33 -13.69
N ALA A 115 -9.01 -7.80 -13.12
CA ALA A 115 -8.93 -6.97 -11.93
C ALA A 115 -8.35 -7.74 -10.73
N TYR A 116 -8.76 -9.00 -10.52
CA TYR A 116 -8.20 -9.86 -9.48
C TYR A 116 -6.73 -10.23 -9.71
N ASP A 117 -6.35 -10.55 -10.94
CA ASP A 117 -4.96 -10.84 -11.30
C ASP A 117 -4.06 -9.62 -11.05
N GLN A 118 -4.48 -8.42 -11.47
CA GLN A 118 -3.76 -7.18 -11.20
C GLN A 118 -3.66 -6.89 -9.70
N PHE A 119 -4.73 -7.12 -8.94
CA PHE A 119 -4.69 -7.00 -7.49
C PHE A 119 -3.65 -7.95 -6.87
N ASN A 120 -3.68 -9.23 -7.22
CA ASN A 120 -2.75 -10.23 -6.70
C ASN A 120 -1.29 -9.88 -7.05
N LYS A 121 -1.02 -9.48 -8.30
CA LYS A 121 0.31 -9.02 -8.74
C LYS A 121 0.77 -7.80 -7.97
N THR A 122 -0.13 -6.84 -7.74
CA THR A 122 0.19 -5.62 -6.99
C THR A 122 0.50 -5.93 -5.54
N VAL A 123 -0.31 -6.76 -4.87
CA VAL A 123 -0.07 -7.18 -3.48
C VAL A 123 1.26 -7.93 -3.38
N ALA A 124 1.54 -8.88 -4.27
CA ALA A 124 2.80 -9.63 -4.26
C ALA A 124 4.04 -8.72 -4.41
N LYS A 125 3.93 -7.67 -5.23
CA LYS A 125 5.03 -6.73 -5.49
C LYS A 125 5.20 -5.66 -4.41
N HIS A 126 4.09 -5.09 -3.95
CA HIS A 126 4.09 -3.89 -3.11
C HIS A 126 3.85 -4.20 -1.62
N GLY A 127 3.16 -5.30 -1.29
CA GLY A 127 2.86 -5.71 0.09
C GLY A 127 4.11 -5.86 0.95
N LYS A 128 5.07 -6.69 0.50
CA LYS A 128 6.34 -6.88 1.23
C LYS A 128 7.16 -5.59 1.39
N ARG A 129 7.03 -4.65 0.44
CA ARG A 129 7.74 -3.35 0.51
C ARG A 129 7.13 -2.45 1.57
N VAL A 130 5.80 -2.40 1.66
CA VAL A 130 5.14 -1.64 2.74
C VAL A 130 5.38 -2.29 4.09
N GLU A 131 5.36 -3.61 4.21
CA GLU A 131 5.70 -4.33 5.45
C GLU A 131 7.12 -3.99 5.91
N ALA A 132 8.11 -4.08 5.01
CA ALA A 132 9.49 -3.75 5.32
C ALA A 132 9.67 -2.28 5.72
N ASN A 133 8.99 -1.35 5.02
CA ASN A 133 9.03 0.06 5.38
C ASN A 133 8.38 0.32 6.74
N VAL A 134 7.20 -0.25 7.01
CA VAL A 134 6.50 -0.10 8.29
C VAL A 134 7.33 -0.65 9.44
N LYS A 135 7.98 -1.80 9.26
CA LYS A 135 8.90 -2.36 10.24
C LYS A 135 10.10 -1.44 10.49
N SER A 136 10.71 -0.90 9.44
CA SER A 136 11.90 -0.05 9.52
C SER A 136 11.60 1.33 10.13
N GLU A 137 10.55 2.00 9.65
CA GLU A 137 10.25 3.39 10.00
C GLU A 137 9.40 3.49 11.28
N CYS A 138 8.50 2.53 11.50
CA CYS A 138 7.48 2.62 12.55
C CYS A 138 7.65 1.57 13.66
N SER A 139 8.59 0.63 13.50
CA SER A 139 8.79 -0.49 14.43
C SER A 139 7.50 -1.30 14.68
N VAL A 140 6.68 -1.46 13.64
CA VAL A 140 5.45 -2.27 13.65
C VAL A 140 5.63 -3.47 12.72
N GLU A 141 5.19 -4.65 13.15
CA GLU A 141 5.11 -5.83 12.30
C GLU A 141 3.66 -5.99 11.81
N LEU A 142 3.49 -6.31 10.53
CA LEU A 142 2.20 -6.46 9.85
C LEU A 142 2.01 -7.89 9.33
#